data_AF-A0A8J3GYI9-F1
#
_entry.id   AF-A0A8J3GYI9-F1
#
_cell.length_a   1.000
_cell.length_b   1.000
_cell.length_c   1.000
_cell.angle_alpha   90.00
_cell.angle_beta   90.00
_cell.angle_gamma   90.00
#
_symmetry.space_group_name_H-M   'P 1'
#
loop_
_entity.id
_entity.type
_entity.pdbx_description
1 polymer ?
#
loop_
_entity_poly.entity_id
_entity_poly.type
_entity_poly.pdbx_seq_one_letter_code
_entity_poly.pdbx_strand_id
1 'polypeptide(L)'
;MNKIAKETQAEAKVSAADIAQNSYERMAEMELALIRPMSNFGVAMADAWADLIAESASFIAQRLRQDARTQHAILHCRSASDLHEIHASFFQKAIDDYQDEAARMSSILERSARAMTETKET
;
A
#
# COMPACT_ATOMS: atom_id res chain seq x y z
N MET A 1 45.74 42.04 29.78
CA MET A 1 44.67 42.21 28.77
C MET A 1 44.47 41.01 27.84
N ASN A 2 45.41 40.06 27.71
CA ASN A 2 45.34 38.98 26.69
C ASN A 2 44.56 37.71 27.10
N LYS A 3 44.14 37.59 28.37
CA LYS A 3 43.44 36.40 28.91
C LYS A 3 41.92 36.50 28.72
N ILE A 4 41.35 37.66 29.08
CA ILE A 4 39.92 37.96 28.95
C ILE A 4 39.47 37.83 27.48
N ALA A 5 40.26 38.37 26.54
CA ALA A 5 39.95 38.26 25.11
C ALA A 5 39.96 36.81 24.57
N LYS A 6 40.75 35.91 25.17
CA LYS A 6 40.79 34.48 24.78
C LYS A 6 39.62 33.70 25.36
N GLU A 7 39.21 34.01 26.59
CA GLU A 7 38.05 33.37 27.24
C GLU A 7 36.75 33.75 26.53
N THR A 8 36.54 35.04 26.20
CA THR A 8 35.36 35.49 25.45
C THR A 8 35.29 34.90 24.03
N GLN A 9 36.44 34.70 23.38
CA GLN A 9 36.49 34.11 22.04
C GLN A 9 36.34 32.58 22.05
N ALA A 10 36.71 31.92 23.16
CA ALA A 10 36.46 30.49 23.38
C ALA A 10 34.98 30.24 23.70
N GLU A 11 34.36 31.03 24.57
CA GLU A 11 32.93 30.95 24.90
C GLU A 11 32.03 31.24 23.68
N ALA A 12 32.39 32.22 22.85
CA ALA A 12 31.66 32.51 21.61
C ALA A 12 31.79 31.39 20.56
N LYS A 13 32.93 30.68 20.51
CA LYS A 13 33.12 29.52 19.62
C LYS A 13 32.38 28.28 20.12
N VAL A 14 32.39 28.04 21.43
CA VAL A 14 31.61 26.97 22.09
C VAL A 14 30.12 27.22 21.83
N SER A 15 29.64 28.46 22.03
CA SER A 15 28.25 28.83 21.73
C SER A 15 27.84 28.63 20.27
N ALA A 16 28.66 29.04 19.29
CA ALA A 16 28.32 28.89 17.87
C ALA A 16 28.36 27.42 17.40
N ALA A 17 29.32 26.63 17.90
CA ALA A 17 29.41 25.20 17.59
C ALA A 17 28.27 24.41 18.24
N ASP A 18 27.91 24.74 19.49
CA ASP A 18 26.80 24.10 20.21
C ASP A 18 25.45 24.44 19.58
N ILE A 19 25.25 25.68 19.10
CA ILE A 19 24.04 26.08 18.35
C ILE A 19 23.95 25.29 17.03
N ALA A 20 25.06 25.18 16.30
CA ALA A 20 25.09 24.40 15.06
C ALA A 20 24.78 22.92 15.32
N GLN A 21 25.42 22.30 16.32
CA GLN A 21 25.20 20.89 16.65
C GLN A 21 23.77 20.62 17.13
N ASN A 22 23.22 21.47 18.00
CA ASN A 22 21.83 21.41 18.44
C ASN A 22 20.86 21.58 17.25
N SER A 23 21.17 22.46 16.29
CA SER A 23 20.34 22.61 15.10
C SER A 23 20.33 21.35 14.22
N TYR A 24 21.47 20.66 14.09
CA TYR A 24 21.55 19.39 13.35
C TYR A 24 20.81 18.25 14.06
N GLU A 25 20.96 18.14 15.39
CA GLU A 25 20.25 17.14 16.20
C GLU A 25 18.73 17.31 16.08
N ARG A 26 18.23 18.54 16.19
CA ARG A 26 16.79 18.83 16.02
C ARG A 26 16.27 18.56 14.61
N MET A 27 17.10 18.76 13.58
CA MET A 27 16.74 18.40 12.20
C MET A 27 16.71 16.88 12.01
N ALA A 28 17.65 16.15 12.59
CA ALA A 28 17.68 14.69 12.55
C ALA A 28 16.50 14.08 13.31
N GLU A 29 16.15 14.63 14.47
CA GLU A 29 14.95 14.26 15.23
C GLU A 29 13.67 14.51 14.43
N MET A 30 13.57 15.66 13.75
CA MET A 30 12.43 15.95 12.87
C MET A 30 12.35 14.98 11.69
N GLU A 31 13.48 14.61 11.09
CA GLU A 31 13.52 13.62 10.01
C GLU A 31 12.98 12.26 10.49
N LEU A 32 13.46 11.78 11.64
CA LEU A 32 13.06 10.49 12.21
C LEU A 32 11.61 10.48 12.71
N ALA A 33 11.18 11.54 13.38
CA ALA A 33 9.88 11.58 14.05
C ALA A 33 8.72 11.91 13.10
N LEU A 34 8.98 12.65 12.02
CA LEU A 34 7.92 13.16 11.14
C LEU A 34 8.13 12.80 9.67
N ILE A 35 9.29 13.09 9.10
CA ILE A 35 9.50 12.97 7.65
C ILE A 35 9.52 11.49 7.23
N ARG A 36 10.30 10.65 7.90
CA ARG A 36 10.43 9.22 7.57
C ARG A 36 9.11 8.46 7.71
N PRO A 37 8.34 8.55 8.82
CA PRO A 37 7.05 7.89 8.92
C PRO A 37 6.06 8.33 7.83
N MET A 38 5.98 9.63 7.52
CA MET A 38 5.10 10.12 6.45
C MET A 38 5.52 9.64 5.06
N SER A 39 6.82 9.64 4.78
CA SER A 39 7.33 9.14 3.49
C SER A 39 7.05 7.64 3.32
N ASN A 40 7.28 6.85 4.37
CA ASN A 40 7.03 5.41 4.34
C ASN A 40 5.54 5.10 4.22
N PHE A 41 4.69 5.86 4.90
CA PHE A 41 3.25 5.79 4.73
C PHE A 41 2.84 6.04 3.27
N GLY A 42 3.40 7.07 2.64
CA GLY A 42 3.13 7.39 1.23
C GLY A 42 3.50 6.25 0.27
N VAL A 43 4.66 5.62 0.48
CA VAL A 43 5.10 4.46 -0.32
C VAL A 43 4.18 3.26 -0.10
N ALA A 44 3.89 2.91 1.16
CA ALA A 44 3.01 1.78 1.49
C ALA A 44 1.61 1.96 0.89
N MET A 45 1.09 3.20 0.85
CA MET A 45 -0.20 3.49 0.22
C MET A 45 -0.14 3.33 -1.31
N ALA A 46 0.92 3.84 -1.94
CA ALA A 46 1.11 3.69 -3.38
C ALA A 46 1.18 2.21 -3.81
N ASP A 47 1.92 1.39 -3.05
CA ASP A 47 2.02 -0.05 -3.30
C ASP A 47 0.67 -0.74 -3.11
N ALA A 48 -0.06 -0.44 -2.04
CA ALA A 48 -1.40 -0.95 -1.80
C ALA A 48 -2.36 -0.63 -2.95
N TRP A 49 -2.32 0.61 -3.45
CA TRP A 49 -3.14 1.04 -4.57
C TRP A 49 -2.79 0.29 -5.86
N ALA A 50 -1.50 0.07 -6.13
CA ALA A 50 -1.04 -0.71 -7.27
C ALA A 50 -1.54 -2.17 -7.19
N ASP A 51 -1.43 -2.81 -6.03
CA ASP A 51 -1.91 -4.17 -5.79
C ASP A 51 -3.44 -4.27 -6.00
N LEU A 52 -4.22 -3.31 -5.48
CA LEU A 52 -5.68 -3.28 -5.64
C LEU A 52 -6.09 -3.16 -7.11
N ILE A 53 -5.41 -2.30 -7.89
CA ILE A 53 -5.67 -2.15 -9.32
C ILE A 53 -5.32 -3.44 -10.06
N ALA A 54 -4.16 -4.04 -9.75
CA ALA A 54 -3.71 -5.27 -10.40
C ALA A 54 -4.69 -6.43 -10.15
N GLU A 55 -5.15 -6.59 -8.90
CA GLU A 55 -6.14 -7.61 -8.55
C GLU A 55 -7.48 -7.34 -9.23
N SER A 56 -7.97 -6.10 -9.21
CA SER A 56 -9.21 -5.71 -9.90
C SER A 56 -9.16 -6.01 -11.40
N ALA A 57 -8.05 -5.70 -12.06
CA ALA A 57 -7.87 -5.99 -13.48
C ALA A 57 -7.85 -7.50 -13.77
N SER A 58 -7.17 -8.27 -12.91
CA SER A 58 -7.16 -9.74 -12.98
C SER A 58 -8.57 -10.32 -12.85
N PHE A 59 -9.32 -9.86 -11.86
CA PHE A 59 -10.70 -10.29 -11.60
C PHE A 59 -11.62 -10.00 -12.78
N ILE A 60 -11.59 -8.78 -13.32
CA ILE A 60 -12.37 -8.40 -14.51
C ILE A 60 -12.03 -9.31 -15.70
N ALA A 61 -10.74 -9.56 -15.94
CA ALA A 61 -10.31 -10.44 -17.02
C ALA A 61 -10.77 -11.89 -16.81
N GLN A 62 -10.80 -12.40 -15.58
CA GLN A 62 -11.36 -13.72 -15.27
C GLN A 62 -12.86 -13.75 -15.54
N ARG A 63 -13.61 -12.74 -15.08
CA ARG A 63 -15.07 -12.69 -15.25
C ARG A 63 -15.49 -12.59 -16.72
N LEU A 64 -14.74 -11.82 -17.52
CA LEU A 64 -14.95 -11.73 -18.95
C LEU A 64 -14.70 -13.06 -19.67
N ARG A 65 -13.67 -13.82 -19.28
CA ARG A 65 -13.46 -15.19 -19.80
C ARG A 65 -14.61 -16.12 -19.42
N GLN A 66 -15.13 -16.00 -18.19
CA GLN A 66 -16.29 -16.78 -17.76
C GLN A 66 -17.53 -16.43 -18.58
N ASP A 67 -17.78 -15.15 -18.84
CA ASP A 67 -18.89 -14.71 -19.71
C ASP A 67 -18.74 -15.29 -21.12
N ALA A 68 -17.56 -15.22 -21.71
CA ALA A 68 -17.30 -15.80 -23.03
C ALA A 68 -17.55 -17.32 -23.06
N ARG A 69 -17.14 -18.05 -22.01
CA ARG A 69 -17.41 -19.49 -21.87
C ARG A 69 -18.91 -19.77 -21.78
N THR A 70 -19.64 -18.98 -20.99
CA THR A 70 -21.09 -19.11 -20.85
C THR A 70 -21.80 -18.84 -22.17
N GLN A 71 -21.44 -17.78 -22.89
CA GLN A 71 -22.02 -17.50 -24.20
C GLN A 71 -21.71 -18.60 -25.22
N HIS A 72 -20.47 -19.11 -25.21
CA HIS A 72 -20.12 -20.26 -26.03
C HIS A 72 -20.99 -21.48 -25.69
N ALA A 73 -21.20 -21.79 -24.41
CA ALA A 73 -22.06 -22.89 -24.00
C ALA A 73 -23.52 -22.69 -24.44
N ILE A 74 -24.05 -21.47 -24.31
CA ILE A 74 -25.42 -21.11 -24.76
C ILE A 74 -25.58 -21.35 -26.26
N LEU A 75 -24.58 -21.00 -27.09
CA LEU A 75 -24.63 -21.22 -28.54
C LEU A 75 -24.70 -22.70 -28.95
N HIS A 76 -24.28 -23.62 -28.08
CA HIS A 76 -24.33 -25.08 -28.32
C HIS A 76 -25.52 -25.78 -27.63
N CYS A 77 -26.32 -25.02 -26.89
CA CYS A 77 -27.50 -25.49 -26.17
C CYS A 77 -28.55 -26.07 -27.15
N ARG A 78 -29.15 -27.22 -26.81
CA ARG A 78 -30.18 -27.88 -27.66
C ARG A 78 -31.55 -27.94 -27.01
N SER A 79 -31.64 -27.64 -25.72
CA SER A 79 -32.89 -27.67 -24.97
C SER A 79 -33.00 -26.53 -23.96
N ALA A 80 -34.22 -26.16 -23.56
CA ALA A 80 -34.42 -25.19 -22.49
C ALA A 80 -33.86 -25.68 -21.12
N SER A 81 -33.73 -27.00 -20.93
CA SER A 81 -33.11 -27.58 -19.74
C SER A 81 -31.62 -27.27 -19.69
N ASP A 82 -30.90 -27.44 -20.81
CA ASP A 82 -29.46 -27.18 -20.87
C ASP A 82 -29.18 -25.70 -20.59
N LEU A 83 -30.04 -24.80 -21.09
CA LEU A 83 -29.95 -23.37 -20.83
C LEU A 83 -30.10 -23.06 -19.34
N HIS A 84 -31.05 -23.71 -18.66
CA HIS A 84 -31.27 -23.53 -17.23
C HIS A 84 -30.04 -23.98 -16.41
N GLU A 85 -29.47 -25.13 -16.75
CA GLU A 85 -28.24 -25.64 -16.11
C GLU A 85 -27.04 -24.70 -16.32
N ILE A 86 -26.85 -24.19 -17.54
CA ILE A 86 -25.80 -23.23 -17.86
C ILE A 86 -25.95 -21.95 -17.01
N HIS A 87 -27.16 -21.41 -16.89
CA HIS A 87 -27.41 -20.24 -16.06
C HIS A 87 -27.21 -20.51 -14.57
N ALA A 88 -27.71 -21.63 -14.05
CA ALA A 88 -27.51 -21.99 -12.65
C ALA A 88 -26.02 -22.11 -12.30
N SER A 89 -25.24 -22.78 -13.16
CA SER A 89 -23.78 -22.89 -13.02
C SER A 89 -23.09 -21.53 -13.10
N PHE A 90 -23.50 -20.65 -14.02
CA PHE A 90 -22.97 -19.31 -14.13
C PHE A 90 -23.19 -18.47 -12.88
N PHE A 91 -24.41 -18.49 -12.31
CA PHE A 91 -24.72 -17.74 -11.10
C PHE A 91 -23.99 -18.27 -9.88
N GLN A 92 -23.94 -19.59 -9.70
CA GLN A 92 -23.19 -20.20 -8.61
C GLN A 92 -21.72 -19.79 -8.69
N LYS A 93 -21.11 -19.93 -9.87
CA LYS A 93 -19.72 -19.53 -10.08
C LYS A 93 -19.49 -18.04 -9.84
N ALA A 94 -20.43 -17.17 -10.26
CA ALA A 94 -20.31 -15.74 -10.00
C ALA A 94 -20.28 -15.44 -8.49
N ILE A 95 -21.16 -16.08 -7.71
CA ILE A 95 -21.20 -15.90 -6.25
C ILE A 95 -19.86 -16.30 -5.64
N ASP A 96 -19.36 -17.50 -5.99
CA ASP A 96 -18.08 -18.01 -5.48
C ASP A 96 -16.92 -17.05 -5.84
N ASP A 97 -16.83 -16.65 -7.12
CA ASP A 97 -15.77 -15.78 -7.61
C ASP A 97 -15.77 -14.41 -6.90
N TYR A 98 -16.93 -13.82 -6.62
CA TYR A 98 -17.05 -12.53 -5.91
C TYR A 98 -16.72 -12.65 -4.42
N GLN A 99 -17.08 -13.77 -3.77
CA GLN A 99 -16.72 -14.01 -2.38
C GLN A 99 -15.20 -14.16 -2.22
N ASP A 100 -14.59 -14.93 -3.10
CA ASP A 100 -13.14 -15.10 -3.13
C ASP A 100 -12.42 -13.78 -3.41
N GLU A 101 -12.96 -12.97 -4.32
CA GLU A 101 -12.41 -11.64 -4.62
C GLU A 101 -12.46 -10.70 -3.42
N ALA A 102 -13.59 -10.65 -2.71
CA ALA A 102 -13.71 -9.84 -1.50
C ALA A 102 -12.69 -10.24 -0.43
N ALA A 103 -12.41 -11.55 -0.29
CA ALA A 103 -11.38 -12.05 0.60
C ALA A 103 -9.96 -11.63 0.16
N ARG A 104 -9.65 -11.71 -1.14
CA ARG A 104 -8.35 -11.26 -1.68
C ARG A 104 -8.14 -9.76 -1.50
N MET A 105 -9.15 -8.94 -1.79
CA MET A 105 -9.11 -7.50 -1.59
C MET A 105 -8.89 -7.12 -0.12
N SER A 106 -9.58 -7.81 0.80
CA SER A 106 -9.36 -7.64 2.24
C SER A 106 -7.93 -7.99 2.65
N SER A 107 -7.38 -9.08 2.10
CA SER A 107 -5.99 -9.47 2.35
C SER A 107 -4.98 -8.41 1.88
N ILE A 108 -5.20 -7.78 0.71
CA ILE A 108 -4.35 -6.68 0.22
C ILE A 108 -4.36 -5.51 1.21
N LEU A 109 -5.54 -5.09 1.67
CA LEU A 109 -5.69 -4.00 2.63
C LEU A 109 -5.02 -4.33 3.97
N GLU A 110 -5.21 -5.54 4.49
CA GLU A 110 -4.57 -5.97 5.74
C GLU A 110 -3.05 -6.01 5.65
N ARG A 111 -2.49 -6.50 4.53
CA ARG A 111 -1.03 -6.49 4.31
C ARG A 111 -0.50 -5.07 4.26
N SER A 112 -1.22 -4.18 3.58
CA SER A 112 -0.87 -2.77 3.47
C SER A 112 -0.92 -2.07 4.83
N ALA A 113 -1.95 -2.36 5.63
CA ALA A 113 -2.08 -1.86 6.99
C ALA A 113 -0.91 -2.30 7.88
N ARG A 114 -0.50 -3.57 7.80
CA ARG A 114 0.68 -4.07 8.52
C ARG A 114 1.96 -3.37 8.07
N ALA A 115 2.16 -3.19 6.76
CA ALA A 115 3.33 -2.51 6.22
C ALA A 115 3.43 -1.04 6.69
N MET A 116 2.30 -0.37 6.95
CA MET A 116 2.29 0.97 7.55
C MET A 116 2.72 0.98 9.03
N THR A 117 2.47 -0.11 9.77
CA THR A 117 2.80 -0.22 11.20
C THR A 117 4.16 -0.86 11.47
N GLU A 118 4.65 -1.68 10.55
CA GLU A 118 5.98 -2.29 10.62
C GLU A 118 7.02 -1.29 10.12
N THR A 119 7.26 -0.24 10.91
CA THR A 119 8.48 0.57 10.85
C THR A 119 9.67 -0.35 11.06
N LYS A 120 10.27 -0.84 9.97
CA LYS A 120 11.60 -1.46 10.08
C LYS A 120 12.57 -0.39 10.53
N GLU A 121 12.97 -0.48 11.79
CA GLU A 121 14.22 0.07 12.28
C GLU A 121 15.34 -0.55 11.44
N THR A 122 15.73 0.13 10.37
CA THR A 122 16.95 -0.15 9.60
C THR A 122 17.71 1.14 9.40
#